data_AF-A0A1U7CZH6-F1
#
_entry.id   AF-A0A1U7CZH6-F1
#
_cell.length_a   1.000
_cell.length_b   1.000
_cell.length_c   1.000
_cell.angle_alpha   90.00
_cell.angle_beta   90.00
_cell.angle_gamma   90.00
#
_symmetry.space_group_name_H-M   'P 1'
#
loop_
_entity.id
_entity.type
_entity.pdbx_description
1 polymer ?
#
loop_
_entity_poly.entity_id
_entity_poly.type
_entity_poly.pdbx_seq_one_letter_code
_entity_poly.pdbx_strand_id
1 'polypeptide(L)'
;MSQFRIIRSRGGYAILNEAGTQVGGLSSSYAVAERVVQRLEQAGRNKRRPCMCCGTTFTSEGPHNRLCGHCRTRSSALPPEAPVPSRNGTRHR
;
A
#
# COMPACT_ATOMS: atom_id res chain seq x y z
N MET A 1 5.85 14.11 -3.98
CA MET A 1 5.32 15.33 -3.34
C MET A 1 3.96 14.97 -2.76
N SER A 2 3.70 15.32 -1.49
CA SER A 2 2.40 15.07 -0.85
C SER A 2 1.34 15.93 -1.51
N GLN A 3 0.27 15.32 -2.01
CA GLN A 3 -0.83 15.98 -2.73
C GLN A 3 -1.78 16.76 -1.80
N PHE A 4 -1.48 16.80 -0.50
CA PHE A 4 -2.32 17.40 0.52
C PHE A 4 -1.50 18.32 1.42
N ARG A 5 -2.11 19.43 1.82
CA ARG A 5 -1.51 20.44 2.69
C ARG A 5 -2.40 20.71 3.90
N ILE A 6 -1.79 20.76 5.08
CA ILE A 6 -2.47 21.12 6.33
C ILE A 6 -2.32 22.62 6.55
N ILE A 7 -3.43 23.31 6.81
CA ILE A 7 -3.45 24.74 7.16
C ILE A 7 -4.20 24.95 8.47
N ARG A 8 -3.83 25.99 9.21
CA ARG A 8 -4.57 26.40 10.41
C ARG A 8 -5.77 27.26 9.98
N SER A 9 -6.95 26.91 10.45
CA SER A 9 -8.21 27.64 10.20
C SER A 9 -8.89 28.00 11.53
N ARG A 10 -9.78 28.99 11.54
CA ARG A 10 -10.44 29.53 12.77
C ARG A 10 -11.15 28.39 13.53
N GLY A 11 -10.46 27.79 14.50
CA GLY A 11 -10.96 26.70 15.35
C GLY A 11 -10.34 25.32 15.12
N GLY A 12 -9.37 25.15 14.21
CA GLY A 12 -8.74 23.84 13.99
C GLY A 12 -7.77 23.81 12.81
N TYR A 13 -7.63 22.63 12.20
CA TYR A 13 -6.74 22.37 11.07
C TYR A 13 -7.56 21.86 9.88
N ALA A 14 -7.45 22.55 8.74
CA ALA A 14 -8.06 22.13 7.49
C ALA A 14 -7.04 21.42 6.61
N ILE A 15 -7.50 20.44 5.83
CA ILE A 15 -6.69 19.67 4.88
C ILE A 15 -7.14 20.08 3.49
N LEU A 16 -6.22 20.62 2.70
CA LEU A 16 -6.46 21.03 1.31
C LEU A 16 -5.84 20.03 0.34
N ASN A 17 -6.49 19.77 -0.79
CA ASN A 17 -5.90 19.06 -1.93
C ASN A 17 -5.04 20.01 -2.80
N GLU A 18 -4.45 19.48 -3.87
CA GLU A 18 -3.65 20.27 -4.84
C GLU A 18 -4.43 21.42 -5.49
N ALA A 19 -5.76 21.27 -5.63
CA ALA A 19 -6.65 22.31 -6.14
C ALA A 19 -7.02 23.37 -5.08
N GLY A 20 -6.46 23.29 -3.86
CA GLY A 20 -6.77 24.20 -2.76
C GLY A 20 -8.15 23.98 -2.14
N THR A 21 -8.85 22.90 -2.49
CA THR A 21 -10.18 22.57 -1.95
C THR A 21 -10.04 21.79 -0.65
N GLN A 22 -10.85 22.16 0.35
CA GLN A 22 -10.88 21.46 1.63
C GLN A 22 -11.47 20.05 1.47
N VAL A 23 -10.71 19.05 1.89
CA VAL A 23 -11.11 17.65 1.86
C VAL A 23 -11.53 17.24 3.27
N GLY A 24 -12.84 17.31 3.54
CA GLY A 24 -13.45 16.91 4.82
C GLY A 24 -13.61 18.06 5.83
N GLY A 25 -13.90 17.70 7.09
CA GLY A 25 -14.10 18.66 8.18
C GLY A 25 -12.82 19.18 8.82
N LEU A 26 -12.94 20.18 9.71
CA LEU A 26 -11.82 20.67 10.50
C LEU A 26 -11.36 19.60 11.49
N SER A 27 -10.05 19.36 11.54
CA SER A 27 -9.41 18.54 12.55
C SER A 27 -9.13 19.36 13.82
N SER A 28 -9.37 18.76 14.99
CA SER A 28 -9.15 19.41 16.28
C SER A 28 -7.67 19.64 16.61
N SER A 29 -6.76 18.88 15.98
CA SER A 29 -5.32 19.02 16.17
C SER A 29 -4.54 18.68 14.89
N TYR A 30 -3.28 19.12 14.84
CA TYR A 30 -2.38 18.83 13.72
C TYR A 30 -2.13 17.33 13.53
N ALA A 31 -1.91 16.60 14.63
CA ALA A 31 -1.67 15.15 14.59
C ALA A 31 -2.88 14.34 14.09
N VAL A 32 -4.10 14.85 14.26
CA VAL A 32 -5.31 14.27 13.65
C VAL A 32 -5.32 14.56 12.15
N ALA A 33 -4.99 15.79 11.75
CA ALA A 33 -4.92 16.17 10.34
C ALA A 33 -3.86 15.35 9.58
N GLU A 34 -2.70 15.10 10.17
CA GLU A 34 -1.65 14.25 9.58
C GLU A 34 -2.12 12.81 9.34
N ARG A 35 -2.82 12.21 10.32
CA ARG A 35 -3.37 10.85 10.16
C ARG A 35 -4.38 10.78 9.01
N VAL A 36 -5.20 11.81 8.84
CA VAL A 36 -6.14 11.90 7.73
C VAL A 36 -5.40 12.05 6.40
N VAL A 37 -4.38 12.91 6.32
CA VAL A 37 -3.52 13.04 5.13
C VAL A 37 -2.88 11.71 4.76
N GLN A 38 -2.28 10.99 5.72
CA GLN A 38 -1.68 9.68 5.47
C GLN A 38 -2.71 8.67 4.92
N ARG A 39 -3.93 8.66 5.46
CA ARG A 39 -5.01 7.80 4.96
C ARG A 39 -5.42 8.17 3.53
N LEU A 40 -5.54 9.46 3.22
CA LEU A 40 -5.88 9.94 1.88
C LEU A 40 -4.79 9.59 0.86
N GLU A 41 -3.52 9.77 1.24
CA GLU A 41 -2.40 9.35 0.40
C GLU A 41 -2.38 7.84 0.16
N GLN A 42 -2.60 7.04 1.21
CA GLN A 42 -2.60 5.58 1.08
C GLN A 42 -3.76 5.11 0.20
N ALA A 43 -4.95 5.71 0.34
CA ALA A 43 -6.08 5.44 -0.53
C ALA A 43 -5.78 5.78 -2.00
N GLY A 44 -5.08 6.89 -2.27
CA GLY A 44 -4.63 7.24 -3.63
C GLY A 44 -3.52 6.34 -4.18
N ARG A 45 -2.70 5.73 -3.32
CA ARG A 45 -1.65 4.77 -3.70
C ARG A 45 -2.18 3.37 -3.99
N ASN A 46 -3.40 3.05 -3.53
CA ASN A 46 -4.06 1.78 -3.80
C ASN A 46 -4.45 1.69 -5.29
N LYS A 47 -3.54 1.15 -6.10
CA LYS A 47 -3.77 0.95 -7.54
C LYS A 47 -4.37 -0.42 -7.78
N ARG A 48 -5.39 -0.51 -8.65
CA ARG A 48 -5.82 -1.81 -9.19
C ARG A 48 -4.69 -2.35 -10.06
N ARG A 49 -4.18 -3.54 -9.72
CA ARG A 49 -3.07 -4.18 -10.44
C ARG A 49 -3.44 -5.63 -10.77
N PRO A 50 -3.01 -6.17 -11.92
CA PRO A 50 -3.14 -7.60 -12.19
C PRO A 50 -2.20 -8.39 -11.29
N CYS A 51 -2.68 -9.52 -10.78
CA CYS A 51 -1.86 -10.51 -10.07
C CYS A 51 -0.80 -11.09 -11.01
N MET A 52 0.45 -11.18 -10.55
CA MET A 52 1.54 -11.78 -11.36
C MET A 52 1.40 -13.30 -11.56
N CYS A 53 0.62 -14.00 -10.73
CA CYS A 53 0.40 -15.44 -10.87
C CYS A 53 -0.82 -15.78 -11.72
N CYS A 54 -1.96 -15.11 -11.50
CA CYS A 54 -3.24 -15.49 -12.12
C CYS A 54 -3.86 -14.37 -12.97
N GLY A 55 -3.22 -13.21 -13.08
CA GLY A 55 -3.73 -12.08 -13.86
C GLY A 55 -4.92 -11.33 -13.25
N THR A 56 -5.56 -11.87 -12.20
CA THR A 56 -6.74 -11.25 -11.58
C THR A 56 -6.45 -9.85 -11.06
N THR A 57 -7.27 -8.88 -11.44
CA THR A 57 -7.16 -7.49 -10.99
C THR A 57 -7.59 -7.37 -9.54
N PHE A 58 -6.69 -6.91 -8.67
CA PHE A 58 -6.95 -6.69 -7.25
C PHE A 58 -6.42 -5.33 -6.79
N THR A 59 -6.95 -4.83 -5.67
CA THR A 59 -6.48 -3.58 -5.06
C THR A 59 -5.15 -3.84 -4.36
N SER A 60 -4.08 -3.24 -4.88
CA SER A 60 -2.73 -3.40 -4.37
C SER A 60 -2.34 -2.21 -3.50
N GLU A 61 -2.04 -2.46 -2.22
CA GLU A 61 -1.66 -1.43 -1.25
C GLU A 61 -0.24 -0.85 -1.46
N GLY A 62 0.50 -1.32 -2.47
CA GLY A 62 1.83 -0.84 -2.78
C GLY A 62 2.59 -1.69 -3.80
N PRO A 63 3.77 -1.24 -4.28
CA PRO A 63 4.57 -1.97 -5.27
C PRO A 63 4.99 -3.37 -4.81
N HIS A 64 5.03 -3.61 -3.49
CA HIS A 64 5.34 -4.90 -2.87
C HIS A 64 4.14 -5.88 -2.86
N ASN A 65 2.91 -5.41 -3.11
CA ASN A 65 1.70 -6.25 -3.17
C ASN A 65 1.31 -6.55 -4.62
N ARG A 66 1.97 -7.53 -5.27
CA ARG A 66 1.66 -7.95 -6.66
C ARG A 66 0.99 -9.34 -6.79
N LEU A 67 0.63 -9.97 -5.67
CA LEU A 67 -0.16 -11.19 -5.62
C LEU A 67 -1.53 -10.90 -5.02
N CYS A 68 -2.61 -11.43 -5.62
CA CYS A 68 -3.93 -11.39 -5.02
C CYS A 68 -3.96 -12.24 -3.73
N GLY A 69 -4.97 -12.04 -2.88
CA GLY A 69 -5.10 -12.77 -1.61
C GLY A 69 -5.02 -14.29 -1.77
N HIS A 70 -5.68 -14.84 -2.79
CA HIS A 70 -5.65 -16.27 -3.08
C HIS A 70 -4.23 -16.79 -3.40
N CYS A 71 -3.53 -16.14 -4.34
CA CYS A 71 -2.17 -16.56 -4.70
C CYS A 71 -1.16 -16.34 -3.56
N ARG A 72 -1.36 -15.32 -2.73
CA ARG A 72 -0.54 -15.07 -1.54
C ARG A 72 -0.68 -16.21 -0.51
N THR A 73 -1.89 -16.63 -0.19
CA THR A 73 -2.12 -17.74 0.75
C THR A 73 -1.47 -19.03 0.24
N ARG A 74 -1.56 -19.28 -1.07
CA ARG A 74 -0.92 -20.44 -1.70
C ARG A 74 0.62 -20.39 -1.65
N SER A 75 1.23 -19.20 -1.74
CA SER A 75 2.70 -19.07 -1.62
C SER A 75 3.22 -19.21 -0.19
N SER A 76 2.41 -18.81 0.81
CA SER A 76 2.78 -18.90 2.23
C SER A 76 2.59 -20.30 2.82
N ALA A 77 1.83 -21.17 2.14
CA ALA A 77 1.62 -22.56 2.52
C ALA A 77 2.80 -23.47 2.13
N LEU A 78 4.03 -23.03 2.39
CA LEU A 78 5.16 -23.96 2.40
C LEU A 78 5.06 -24.77 3.70
N PRO A 79 5.03 -26.11 3.65
CA PRO A 79 5.20 -26.91 4.84
C PRO A 79 6.55 -26.57 5.50
N PRO A 80 6.68 -26.64 6.84
CA PRO A 80 7.98 -26.55 7.47
C PRO A 80 8.82 -27.69 6.90
N GLU A 81 9.92 -27.32 6.22
CA GLU A 81 10.95 -28.25 5.73
C GLU A 81 10.55 -29.11 4.52
N ALA A 82 10.31 -28.47 3.38
CA ALA A 82 10.72 -29.12 2.13
C ALA A 82 12.26 -29.22 2.15
N PRO A 83 12.87 -30.40 2.02
CA PRO A 83 14.32 -30.50 1.92
C PRO A 83 14.74 -29.68 0.71
N VAL A 84 15.55 -28.65 0.94
CA VAL A 84 16.16 -27.85 -0.13
C VAL A 84 16.95 -28.85 -0.98
N PRO A 85 16.64 -29.07 -2.26
CA PRO A 85 17.46 -29.96 -3.07
C PRO A 85 18.83 -29.31 -3.16
N SER A 86 19.79 -29.89 -2.44
CA SER A 86 21.20 -29.51 -2.54
C SER A 86 21.57 -29.60 -4.01
N ARG A 87 21.92 -28.46 -4.60
CA ARG A 87 22.44 -28.39 -5.98
C ARG A 87 23.82 -29.04 -6.01
N ASN A 88 23.88 -30.36 -5.91
CA ASN A 88 25.05 -31.13 -6.32
C ASN A 88 25.00 -31.26 -7.85
N GLY A 89 25.25 -30.13 -8.52
CA GLY A 89 25.59 -30.13 -9.94
C GLY A 89 27.02 -30.62 -10.08
N THR A 90 27.16 -31.90 -10.42
CA THR A 90 28.39 -32.51 -10.91
C THR A 90 29.01 -31.64 -12.01
N ARG A 91 30.24 -31.17 -11.78
CA ARG A 91 31.09 -30.64 -12.85
C ARG A 91 31.48 -31.82 -13.74
N HIS A 92 30.79 -31.98 -14.86
CA HIS A 92 31.31 -32.80 -15.95
C HIS A 92 32.50 -32.05 -16.57
N ARG A 93 33.63 -32.74 -16.59
CA ARG A 93 34.90 -32.32 -17.17
C ARG A 93 35.02 -32.91 -18.57
#